data_AF-A0A2N3FM42-F1
#
_entry.id   AF-A0A2N3FM42-F1
#
_cell.length_a   1.000
_cell.length_b   1.000
_cell.length_c   1.000
_cell.angle_alpha   90.00
_cell.angle_beta   90.00
_cell.angle_gamma   90.00
#
_symmetry.space_group_name_H-M   'P 1'
#
loop_
_entity.id
_entity.type
_entity.pdbx_description
1 polymer ?
#
loop_
_entity_poly.entity_id
_entity_poly.type
_entity_poly.pdbx_seq_one_letter_code
_entity_poly.pdbx_strand_id
1 'polypeptide(L)'
;EEQAAARAERDQAERRESELAAERAQRDQESSRAAADARRRELAEEHRPSFDPDAARRAATMLERARVAVRAAGDLAGSATAHEHLAEVLRPLAVANPALTAELITILDELVALRWRLGDAEGSRAAAREAKSLGG
;
A
#
# COMPACT_ATOMS: atom_id res chain seq x y z
N GLU A 1 -27.38 64.34 -24.27
CA GLU A 1 -27.95 63.13 -23.65
C GLU A 1 -27.61 61.86 -24.42
N GLU A 2 -27.73 61.87 -25.75
CA GLU A 2 -27.43 60.73 -26.64
C GLU A 2 -26.01 60.14 -26.50
N GLN A 3 -24.98 61.00 -26.36
CA GLN A 3 -23.60 60.54 -26.12
C GLN A 3 -23.37 59.93 -24.73
N ALA A 4 -24.18 60.29 -23.73
CA ALA A 4 -24.09 59.71 -22.39
C ALA A 4 -24.77 58.33 -22.35
N ALA A 5 -25.90 58.19 -23.05
CA ALA A 5 -26.58 56.91 -23.24
C ALA A 5 -25.70 55.90 -23.99
N ALA A 6 -25.05 56.31 -25.09
CA ALA A 6 -24.17 55.44 -25.88
C ALA A 6 -22.91 54.99 -25.10
N ARG A 7 -22.39 55.82 -24.18
CA ARG A 7 -21.30 55.43 -23.27
C ARG A 7 -21.77 54.42 -22.23
N ALA A 8 -22.94 54.65 -21.62
CA ALA A 8 -23.51 53.72 -20.64
C ALA A 8 -23.84 52.34 -21.24
N GLU A 9 -24.32 52.29 -22.49
CA GLU A 9 -24.56 51.03 -23.20
C GLU A 9 -23.27 50.26 -23.50
N ARG A 10 -22.20 50.96 -23.88
CA ARG A 10 -20.86 50.37 -24.07
C ARG A 10 -20.31 49.81 -22.76
N ASP A 11 -20.39 50.57 -21.68
CA ASP A 11 -19.94 50.11 -20.36
C ASP A 11 -20.74 48.88 -19.89
N GLN A 12 -22.04 48.83 -20.19
CA GLN A 12 -22.85 47.64 -19.90
C GLN A 12 -22.49 46.44 -20.77
N ALA A 13 -22.19 46.64 -22.05
CA ALA A 13 -21.75 45.57 -22.94
C ALA A 13 -20.40 44.99 -22.49
N GLU A 14 -19.44 45.84 -22.14
CA GLU A 14 -18.13 45.43 -21.62
C GLU A 14 -18.26 44.67 -20.29
N ARG A 15 -19.15 45.09 -19.39
CA ARG A 15 -19.42 44.34 -18.14
C ARG A 15 -19.98 42.96 -18.43
N ARG A 16 -20.98 42.83 -19.30
CA ARG A 16 -21.56 41.53 -19.68
C ARG A 16 -20.52 40.63 -20.34
N GLU A 17 -19.66 41.18 -21.19
CA GLU A 17 -18.58 40.42 -21.83
C GLU A 17 -17.53 39.96 -20.80
N SER A 18 -17.19 40.81 -19.84
CA SER A 18 -16.29 40.46 -18.73
C SER A 18 -16.87 39.37 -17.81
N GLU A 19 -18.17 39.41 -17.53
CA GLU A 19 -18.89 38.40 -16.74
C GLU A 19 -18.90 37.05 -17.47
N LEU A 20 -19.23 37.04 -18.77
CA LEU A 20 -19.21 35.82 -19.59
C LEU A 20 -17.80 35.24 -19.71
N ALA A 21 -16.76 36.07 -19.81
CA ALA A 21 -15.37 35.63 -19.82
C ALA A 21 -14.96 35.05 -18.47
N ALA A 22 -15.37 35.66 -17.36
CA ALA A 22 -15.13 35.15 -16.00
C ALA A 22 -15.82 33.80 -15.77
N GLU A 23 -17.07 33.64 -16.22
CA GLU A 23 -17.79 32.36 -16.14
C GLU A 23 -17.11 31.26 -16.96
N ARG A 24 -16.62 31.57 -18.16
CA ARG A 24 -15.86 30.61 -18.99
C ARG A 24 -14.58 30.19 -18.27
N ALA A 25 -13.83 31.15 -17.75
CA ALA A 25 -12.61 30.87 -16.98
C ALA A 25 -12.89 30.04 -15.72
N GLN A 26 -14.01 30.29 -15.02
CA GLN A 26 -14.43 29.48 -13.88
C GLN A 26 -14.76 28.05 -14.30
N ARG A 27 -15.56 27.85 -15.36
CA ARG A 27 -15.87 26.52 -15.88
C ARG A 27 -14.63 25.75 -16.31
N ASP A 28 -13.67 26.42 -16.95
CA ASP A 28 -12.40 25.81 -17.35
C ASP A 28 -11.55 25.42 -16.13
N GLN A 29 -11.52 26.26 -15.09
CA GLN A 29 -10.86 25.94 -13.82
C GLN A 29 -11.52 24.76 -13.10
N GLU A 30 -12.85 24.72 -13.05
CA GLU A 30 -13.60 23.61 -12.45
C GLU A 30 -13.36 22.30 -13.20
N SER A 31 -13.41 22.34 -14.53
CA SER A 31 -13.09 21.19 -15.39
C SER A 31 -11.67 20.69 -15.16
N SER A 32 -10.69 21.60 -15.09
CA SER A 32 -9.30 21.26 -14.80
C SER A 32 -9.12 20.63 -13.41
N ARG A 33 -9.79 21.17 -12.38
CA ARG A 33 -9.79 20.60 -11.03
C ARG A 33 -10.42 19.20 -11.01
N ALA A 34 -11.56 19.03 -11.68
CA ALA A 34 -12.23 17.74 -11.77
C ALA A 34 -11.36 16.69 -12.47
N ALA A 35 -10.67 17.07 -13.55
CA ALA A 35 -9.73 16.19 -14.25
C ALA A 35 -8.52 15.83 -13.37
N ALA A 36 -7.97 16.80 -12.63
CA ALA A 36 -6.86 16.55 -11.70
C ALA A 36 -7.27 15.60 -10.56
N ASP A 37 -8.48 15.78 -10.01
CA ASP A 37 -8.99 14.91 -8.95
C ASP A 37 -9.31 13.50 -9.48
N ALA A 38 -9.84 13.38 -10.70
CA ALA A 38 -10.05 12.09 -11.36
C ALA A 38 -8.71 11.36 -11.55
N ARG A 39 -7.67 12.05 -12.04
CA ARG A 39 -6.33 11.47 -12.20
C ARG A 39 -5.71 11.08 -10.86
N ARG A 40 -5.91 11.89 -9.81
CA ARG A 40 -5.43 11.55 -8.45
C ARG A 40 -6.09 10.28 -7.93
N ARG A 41 -7.40 10.08 -8.16
CA ARG A 41 -8.10 8.86 -7.76
C ARG A 41 -7.61 7.65 -8.54
N GLU A 42 -7.46 7.77 -9.85
CA GLU A 42 -6.94 6.70 -10.70
C GLU A 42 -5.54 6.26 -10.27
N LEU A 43 -4.63 7.20 -10.03
CA LEU A 43 -3.30 6.91 -9.49
C LEU A 43 -3.36 6.24 -8.10
N ALA A 44 -4.29 6.65 -7.24
CA ALA A 44 -4.47 6.04 -5.92
C ALA A 44 -4.99 4.60 -6.00
N GLU A 45 -5.81 4.28 -7.00
CA GLU A 45 -6.25 2.92 -7.29
C GLU A 45 -5.11 2.08 -7.88
N GLU A 46 -4.36 2.62 -8.85
CA GLU A 46 -3.20 1.97 -9.46
C GLU A 46 -2.11 1.61 -8.44
N HIS A 47 -1.89 2.48 -7.44
CA HIS A 47 -0.85 2.31 -6.42
C HIS A 47 -1.41 1.80 -5.09
N ARG A 48 -2.67 1.35 -5.05
CA ARG A 48 -3.23 0.78 -3.82
C ARG A 48 -2.48 -0.51 -3.50
N PRO A 49 -1.83 -0.63 -2.32
CA PRO A 49 -1.24 -1.89 -1.91
C PRO A 49 -2.35 -2.95 -1.80
N SER A 50 -2.12 -4.16 -2.31
CA SER A 50 -3.15 -5.21 -2.34
C SER A 50 -3.52 -5.75 -0.95
N PHE A 51 -2.88 -5.24 0.11
CA PHE A 51 -3.09 -5.61 1.50
C PHE A 51 -2.81 -4.41 2.41
N ASP A 52 -3.48 -4.34 3.56
CA ASP A 52 -3.22 -3.34 4.61
C ASP A 52 -1.94 -3.73 5.38
N PRO A 53 -0.85 -2.95 5.28
CA PRO A 53 0.41 -3.26 5.95
C PRO A 53 0.28 -3.31 7.48
N ASP A 54 -0.61 -2.52 8.07
CA ASP A 54 -0.81 -2.49 9.51
C ASP A 54 -1.63 -3.70 9.98
N ALA A 55 -2.61 -4.14 9.19
CA ALA A 55 -3.34 -5.39 9.45
C ALA A 55 -2.40 -6.59 9.35
N ALA A 56 -1.53 -6.63 8.33
CA ALA A 56 -0.52 -7.66 8.17
C ALA A 56 0.46 -7.68 9.37
N ARG A 57 0.95 -6.52 9.82
CA ARG A 57 1.84 -6.44 10.99
C ARG A 57 1.17 -6.90 12.29
N ARG A 58 -0.11 -6.56 12.49
CA ARG A 58 -0.89 -7.05 13.65
C ARG A 58 -1.07 -8.57 13.59
N ALA A 59 -1.40 -9.12 12.43
CA ALA A 59 -1.53 -10.57 12.23
C ALA A 59 -0.20 -11.28 12.50
N ALA A 60 0.92 -10.74 12.02
CA ALA A 60 2.27 -11.22 12.29
C ALA A 60 2.57 -11.27 13.79
N THR A 61 2.30 -10.19 14.52
CA THR A 61 2.51 -10.12 15.98
C THR A 61 1.67 -11.14 16.74
N MET A 62 0.41 -11.31 16.36
CA MET A 62 -0.49 -12.27 17.01
C MET A 62 -0.03 -13.71 16.76
N LEU A 63 0.43 -14.00 15.55
CA LEU A 63 0.92 -15.30 15.16
C LEU A 63 2.26 -15.64 15.84
N GLU A 64 3.16 -14.67 16.01
CA GLU A 64 4.39 -14.84 16.78
C GLU A 64 4.10 -15.22 18.24
N ARG A 65 3.11 -14.60 18.86
CA ARG A 65 2.67 -14.97 20.22
C ARG A 65 2.11 -16.39 20.26
N ALA A 66 1.33 -16.77 19.25
CA ALA A 66 0.81 -18.13 19.12
C ALA A 66 1.94 -19.15 18.95
N ARG A 67 2.96 -18.82 18.15
CA ARG A 67 4.17 -19.62 17.92
C ARG A 67 4.98 -19.85 19.19
N VAL A 68 5.19 -18.80 19.99
CA VAL A 68 5.83 -18.91 21.31
C VAL A 68 5.04 -19.85 22.23
N ALA A 69 3.72 -19.75 22.22
CA ALA A 69 2.85 -20.64 23.00
C ALA A 69 2.90 -22.10 22.50
N VAL A 70 2.88 -22.32 21.18
CA VAL A 70 2.97 -23.66 20.56
C VAL A 70 4.32 -24.32 20.82
N ARG A 71 5.41 -23.55 20.78
CA ARG A 71 6.73 -24.06 21.15
C ARG A 71 6.86 -24.40 22.62
N ALA A 72 6.22 -23.62 23.50
CA ALA A 72 6.12 -23.98 24.92
C ALA A 72 5.33 -25.29 25.13
N ALA A 73 4.35 -25.58 24.27
CA ALA A 73 3.58 -26.81 24.27
C ALA A 73 4.28 -28.01 23.59
N GLY A 74 5.44 -27.81 22.96
CA GLY A 74 6.24 -28.87 22.33
C GLY A 74 5.72 -29.37 20.98
N ASP A 75 4.70 -28.72 20.39
CA ASP A 75 4.16 -29.10 19.08
C ASP A 75 5.02 -28.53 17.94
N LEU A 76 5.86 -29.40 17.39
CA LEU A 76 6.78 -29.07 16.31
C LEU A 76 6.06 -28.77 14.99
N ALA A 77 4.98 -29.49 14.70
CA ALA A 77 4.24 -29.35 13.45
C ALA A 77 3.43 -28.05 13.44
N GLY A 78 2.71 -27.76 14.53
CA GLY A 78 2.02 -26.48 14.71
C GLY A 78 2.99 -25.29 14.67
N SER A 79 4.21 -25.45 15.21
CA SER A 79 5.23 -24.41 15.12
C SER A 79 5.65 -24.15 13.67
N ALA A 80 5.82 -25.19 12.85
CA ALA A 80 6.18 -25.03 11.44
C ALA A 80 5.06 -24.30 10.67
N THR A 81 3.81 -24.70 10.86
CA THR A 81 2.64 -24.04 10.23
C THR A 81 2.54 -22.56 10.63
N ALA A 82 2.75 -22.23 11.90
CA ALA A 82 2.73 -20.84 12.36
C ALA A 82 3.85 -19.99 11.72
N HIS A 83 5.05 -20.55 11.52
CA HIS A 83 6.15 -19.82 10.87
C HIS A 83 5.88 -19.61 9.38
N GLU A 84 5.28 -20.59 8.71
CA GLU A 84 4.95 -20.50 7.30
C GLU A 84 3.94 -19.38 7.03
N HIS A 85 2.86 -19.32 7.81
CA HIS A 85 1.89 -18.22 7.74
C HIS A 85 2.50 -16.86 8.06
N LEU A 86 3.46 -16.81 8.98
CA LEU A 86 4.16 -15.56 9.31
C LEU A 86 5.02 -15.08 8.14
N ALA A 87 5.73 -16.00 7.48
CA ALA A 87 6.48 -15.69 6.27
C ALA A 87 5.55 -15.23 5.13
N GLU A 88 4.39 -15.84 4.94
CA GLU A 88 3.37 -15.39 3.95
C GLU A 88 2.92 -13.96 4.17
N VAL A 89 2.70 -13.56 5.43
CA VAL A 89 2.30 -12.20 5.80
C VAL A 89 3.46 -11.21 5.64
N LEU A 90 4.68 -11.61 6.00
CA LEU A 90 5.86 -10.75 5.96
C LEU A 90 6.43 -10.54 4.55
N ARG A 91 6.27 -11.48 3.62
CA ARG A 91 6.76 -11.36 2.23
C ARG A 91 6.31 -10.07 1.53
N PRO A 92 5.00 -9.80 1.38
CA PRO A 92 4.56 -8.60 0.68
C PRO A 92 4.86 -7.34 1.50
N LEU A 93 4.90 -7.46 2.84
CA LEU A 93 5.32 -6.39 3.75
C LEU A 93 6.78 -5.97 3.57
N ALA A 94 7.69 -6.92 3.39
CA ALA A 94 9.11 -6.67 3.19
C ALA A 94 9.37 -5.98 1.84
N VAL A 95 8.56 -6.27 0.81
CA VAL A 95 8.58 -5.55 -0.47
C VAL A 95 8.20 -4.07 -0.28
N ALA A 96 7.15 -3.80 0.50
CA ALA A 96 6.69 -2.44 0.76
C ALA A 96 7.57 -1.67 1.76
N ASN A 97 8.19 -2.37 2.71
CA ASN A 97 9.03 -1.80 3.74
C ASN A 97 10.27 -2.69 3.98
N PRO A 98 11.44 -2.32 3.41
CA PRO A 98 12.68 -3.08 3.55
C PRO A 98 13.16 -3.28 4.99
N ALA A 99 12.67 -2.49 5.96
CA ALA A 99 13.00 -2.71 7.38
C ALA A 99 12.46 -4.05 7.92
N LEU A 100 11.44 -4.63 7.27
CA LEU A 100 10.84 -5.91 7.66
C LEU A 100 11.56 -7.13 7.06
N THR A 101 12.52 -6.91 6.15
CA THR A 101 13.31 -8.00 5.53
C THR A 101 14.10 -8.79 6.58
N ALA A 102 14.66 -8.12 7.58
CA ALA A 102 15.42 -8.79 8.66
C ALA A 102 14.53 -9.72 9.50
N GLU A 103 13.28 -9.32 9.74
CA GLU A 103 12.30 -10.13 10.46
C GLU A 103 11.91 -11.36 9.63
N LEU A 104 11.64 -11.16 8.33
CA LEU A 104 11.35 -12.27 7.40
C LEU A 104 12.50 -13.30 7.35
N ILE A 105 13.76 -12.84 7.28
CA ILE A 105 14.94 -13.73 7.31
C ILE A 105 14.95 -14.57 8.59
N THR A 106 14.71 -13.95 9.75
CA THR A 106 14.67 -14.65 11.04
C THR A 106 13.61 -15.75 11.06
N ILE A 107 12.41 -15.45 10.57
CA ILE A 107 11.31 -16.44 10.50
C ILE A 107 11.65 -17.61 9.58
N LEU A 108 12.27 -17.33 8.43
CA LEU A 108 12.71 -18.34 7.48
C LEU A 108 13.81 -19.24 8.07
N ASP A 109 14.81 -18.67 8.76
CA ASP A 109 15.86 -19.44 9.43
C ASP A 109 15.30 -20.39 10.48
N GLU A 110 14.29 -19.97 11.23
CA GLU A 110 13.64 -20.86 12.17
C GLU A 110 12.78 -21.93 11.47
N LEU A 111 12.13 -21.60 10.35
CA LEU A 111 11.40 -22.56 9.52
C LEU A 111 12.34 -23.64 8.93
N VAL A 112 13.58 -23.27 8.57
CA VAL A 112 14.65 -24.22 8.16
C VAL A 112 14.85 -25.28 9.24
N ALA A 113 15.05 -24.85 10.48
CA ALA A 113 15.30 -25.75 11.62
C ALA A 113 14.09 -26.64 11.95
N LEU A 114 12.88 -26.07 11.91
CA LEU A 114 11.65 -26.82 12.17
C LEU A 114 11.38 -27.89 11.11
N ARG A 115 11.48 -27.53 9.82
CA ARG A 115 11.30 -28.46 8.70
C ARG A 115 12.34 -29.57 8.71
N TRP A 116 13.59 -29.26 9.04
CA TRP A 116 14.63 -30.27 9.23
C TRP A 116 14.26 -31.29 10.30
N ARG A 117 13.78 -30.83 11.47
CA ARG A 117 13.36 -31.71 12.57
C ARG A 117 12.11 -32.53 12.25
N LEU A 118 11.25 -32.05 11.34
CA LEU A 118 10.09 -32.77 10.82
C LEU A 118 10.43 -33.74 9.67
N GLY A 119 11.69 -33.78 9.21
CA GLY A 119 12.11 -34.61 8.08
C GLY A 119 11.82 -34.01 6.70
N ASP A 120 11.33 -32.77 6.63
CA ASP A 120 11.10 -32.03 5.39
C ASP A 120 12.39 -31.33 4.91
N ALA A 121 13.29 -32.13 4.33
CA ALA A 121 14.57 -31.64 3.83
C ALA A 121 14.44 -30.73 2.59
N GLU A 122 13.37 -30.85 1.81
CA GLU A 122 13.14 -30.00 0.65
C GLU A 122 12.61 -28.63 1.05
N GLY A 123 11.57 -28.58 1.87
CA GLY A 123 11.03 -27.32 2.37
C GLY A 123 12.02 -26.58 3.26
N SER A 124 12.88 -27.29 4.01
CA SER A 124 14.00 -26.70 4.75
C SER A 124 14.99 -26.00 3.80
N ARG A 125 15.40 -26.67 2.71
CA ARG A 125 16.29 -26.07 1.70
C ARG A 125 15.65 -24.90 0.95
N ALA A 126 14.34 -24.96 0.70
CA ALA A 126 13.61 -23.86 0.07
C ALA A 126 13.62 -22.60 0.95
N ALA A 127 13.30 -22.73 2.23
CA ALA A 127 13.34 -21.63 3.18
C ALA A 127 14.75 -21.03 3.32
N ALA A 128 15.79 -21.86 3.36
CA ALA A 128 17.18 -21.40 3.43
C ALA A 128 17.61 -20.61 2.18
N ARG A 129 17.18 -21.03 0.98
CA ARG A 129 17.45 -20.29 -0.26
C ARG A 129 16.74 -18.95 -0.28
N GLU A 130 15.50 -18.90 0.19
CA GLU A 130 14.73 -17.65 0.31
C GLU A 130 15.42 -16.68 1.27
N ALA A 131 15.76 -17.13 2.49
CA ALA A 131 16.48 -16.31 3.48
C ALA A 131 17.78 -15.75 2.91
N LYS A 132 18.57 -16.59 2.23
CA LYS A 132 19.81 -16.16 1.57
C LYS A 132 19.58 -15.11 0.48
N SER A 133 18.54 -15.28 -0.34
CA SER A 133 18.22 -14.32 -1.40
C SER A 133 17.82 -12.93 -0.87
N LEU A 134 17.32 -12.88 0.37
CA LEU A 134 16.93 -11.64 1.06
C LEU A 134 18.10 -11.00 1.83
N GLY A 135 19.06 -11.81 2.30
CA GLY A 135 20.19 -11.37 3.14
C GLY A 135 21.46 -10.96 2.38
N GLY A 136 21.69 -11.48 1.18
CA GLY A 136 22.91 -11.28 0.40
C GLY A 136 24.01 -12.30 0.70
#